data_AF-A0A812JAZ0-F1
#
_entry.id   AF-A0A812JAZ0-F1
#
_cell.length_a   1.000
_cell.length_b   1.000
_cell.length_c   1.000
_cell.angle_alpha   90.00
_cell.angle_beta   90.00
_cell.angle_gamma   90.00
#
_symmetry.space_group_name_H-M   'P 1'
#
loop_
_entity.id
_entity.type
_entity.pdbx_description
1 polymer ?
#
loop_
_entity_poly.entity_id
_entity_poly.type
_entity_poly.pdbx_seq_one_letter_code
_entity_poly.pdbx_strand_id
1 'polypeptide(L)'
;VHYLSREQMRHAIEDTGAHFSSELEECTELYEGRNPDLFGATEALKTELELEEDAMMVSWVKLAPISLELGLPGALRWMQRVQPHILLFCPMLNR
;
A
#
# COMPACT_ATOMS: atom_id res chain seq x y z
N VAL A 1 -19.18 2.50 -0.66
CA VAL A 1 -17.95 2.29 0.13
C VAL A 1 -16.82 2.07 -0.85
N HIS A 2 -15.71 2.78 -0.69
CA HIS A 2 -14.56 2.69 -1.59
C HIS A 2 -13.37 2.12 -0.83
N TYR A 3 -12.69 1.16 -1.43
CA TYR A 3 -11.49 0.55 -0.88
C TYR A 3 -10.31 0.89 -1.77
N LEU A 4 -9.27 1.45 -1.17
CA LEU A 4 -7.93 1.45 -1.74
C LEU A 4 -7.21 0.22 -1.17
N SER A 5 -6.98 -0.80 -2.01
CA SER A 5 -6.48 -2.08 -1.52
C SER A 5 -5.70 -2.86 -2.59
N ARG A 6 -5.19 -4.04 -2.19
CA ARG A 6 -4.46 -4.96 -3.05
C ARG A 6 -5.40 -5.77 -3.94
N GLU A 7 -4.91 -6.15 -5.11
CA GLU A 7 -5.67 -6.89 -6.12
C GLU A 7 -6.31 -8.18 -5.60
N GLN A 8 -5.64 -8.88 -4.67
CA GLN A 8 -6.14 -10.11 -4.04
C GLN A 8 -7.47 -9.90 -3.30
N MET A 9 -7.77 -8.66 -2.88
CA MET A 9 -9.00 -8.31 -2.19
C MET A 9 -10.13 -7.89 -3.13
N ARG A 10 -9.87 -7.72 -4.44
CA ARG A 10 -10.85 -7.19 -5.41
C ARG A 10 -12.16 -7.96 -5.35
N HIS A 11 -12.13 -9.27 -5.55
CA HIS A 11 -13.35 -10.09 -5.57
C HIS A 11 -14.12 -10.01 -4.25
N ALA A 12 -13.44 -10.15 -3.12
CA ALA A 12 -14.07 -10.06 -1.80
C ALA A 12 -14.69 -8.67 -1.54
N ILE A 13 -14.12 -7.60 -2.08
CA ILE A 13 -14.64 -6.23 -1.98
C ILE A 13 -15.84 -6.05 -2.91
N GLU A 14 -15.69 -6.37 -4.19
CA GLU A 14 -16.72 -6.17 -5.21
C GLU A 14 -17.97 -7.04 -4.96
N ASP A 15 -17.82 -8.24 -4.39
CA ASP A 15 -18.92 -9.11 -3.97
C ASP A 15 -19.83 -8.47 -2.90
N THR A 16 -19.32 -7.48 -2.16
CA THR A 16 -20.13 -6.71 -1.20
C THR A 16 -20.86 -5.51 -1.83
N GLY A 17 -20.66 -5.27 -3.13
CA GLY A 17 -21.12 -4.06 -3.83
C GLY A 17 -20.27 -2.81 -3.56
N ALA A 18 -19.12 -2.96 -2.90
CA ALA A 18 -18.16 -1.88 -2.70
C ALA A 18 -17.27 -1.68 -3.93
N HIS A 19 -16.71 -0.48 -4.08
CA HIS A 19 -15.82 -0.16 -5.20
C HIS A 19 -14.36 -0.43 -4.82
N PHE A 20 -13.65 -1.13 -5.69
CA PHE A 20 -12.23 -1.39 -5.57
C PHE A 20 -11.40 -0.35 -6.36
N SER A 21 -10.35 0.17 -5.73
CA SER A 21 -9.27 0.91 -6.36
C SER A 21 -7.95 0.24 -6.03
N SER A 22 -7.10 0.03 -7.03
CA SER A 22 -5.83 -0.65 -6.88
C SER A 22 -4.81 0.25 -6.19
N GLU A 23 -4.29 -0.19 -5.05
CA GLU A 23 -3.20 0.51 -4.36
C GLU A 23 -1.96 0.63 -5.26
N LEU A 24 -1.68 -0.39 -6.06
CA LEU A 24 -0.55 -0.39 -6.99
C LEU A 24 -0.65 0.75 -8.01
N GLU A 25 -1.86 1.03 -8.50
CA GLU A 25 -2.10 2.05 -9.52
C GLU A 25 -2.19 3.45 -8.93
N GLU A 26 -2.74 3.61 -7.73
CA GLU A 26 -2.93 4.92 -7.11
C GLU A 26 -1.69 5.41 -6.35
N CYS A 27 -0.95 4.51 -5.70
CA CYS A 27 0.22 4.80 -4.88
C CYS A 27 1.53 4.63 -5.66
N THR A 28 1.61 5.26 -6.83
CA THR A 28 2.74 5.13 -7.77
C THR A 28 4.11 5.34 -7.13
N GLU A 29 4.25 6.28 -6.20
CA GLU A 29 5.52 6.61 -5.54
C GLU A 29 6.08 5.46 -4.68
N LEU A 30 5.20 4.58 -4.20
CA LEU A 30 5.58 3.36 -3.49
C LEU A 30 6.02 2.25 -4.44
N TYR A 31 5.50 2.19 -5.68
CA TYR A 31 5.71 1.06 -6.59
C TYR A 31 6.55 1.34 -7.83
N GLU A 32 6.75 2.61 -8.19
CA GLU A 32 7.46 2.99 -9.42
C GLU A 32 8.91 2.47 -9.37
N GLY A 33 9.30 1.72 -10.40
CA GLY A 33 10.61 1.06 -10.46
C GLY A 33 10.78 -0.15 -9.54
N ARG A 34 9.75 -0.56 -8.80
CA ARG A 34 9.77 -1.70 -7.88
C ARG A 34 8.87 -2.85 -8.37
N ASN A 35 9.08 -4.05 -7.81
CA ASN A 35 8.23 -5.18 -8.15
C ASN A 35 6.81 -4.98 -7.56
N PRO A 36 5.74 -5.06 -8.36
CA PRO A 36 4.35 -4.90 -7.90
C PRO A 36 3.80 -6.06 -7.06
N ASP A 37 4.57 -7.14 -6.88
CA ASP A 37 4.16 -8.29 -6.08
C ASP A 37 3.80 -7.93 -4.62
N LEU A 38 3.11 -8.83 -3.93
CA LEU A 38 2.60 -8.64 -2.56
C LEU A 38 3.66 -8.12 -1.57
N PHE A 39 4.91 -8.54 -1.74
CA PHE A 39 6.06 -8.07 -0.96
C PHE A 39 7.08 -7.30 -1.80
N GLY A 40 6.81 -7.10 -3.10
CA GLY A 40 7.80 -6.61 -4.05
C GLY A 40 8.28 -5.19 -3.75
N ALA A 41 7.39 -4.29 -3.32
CA ALA A 41 7.78 -2.96 -2.88
C ALA A 41 8.61 -3.01 -1.59
N THR A 42 8.24 -3.86 -0.63
CA THR A 42 8.98 -4.00 0.63
C THR A 42 10.38 -4.60 0.43
N GLU A 43 10.51 -5.62 -0.41
CA GLU A 43 11.82 -6.23 -0.72
C GLU A 43 12.71 -5.30 -1.53
N ALA A 44 12.14 -4.53 -2.46
CA ALA A 44 12.87 -3.49 -3.16
C ALA A 44 13.37 -2.41 -2.19
N LEU A 45 12.51 -1.91 -1.29
CA LEU A 45 12.90 -0.95 -0.25
C LEU A 45 13.94 -1.51 0.72
N LYS A 46 13.86 -2.81 1.05
CA LYS A 46 14.86 -3.50 1.88
C LYS A 46 16.25 -3.45 1.23
N THR A 47 16.30 -3.65 -0.09
CA THR A 47 17.53 -3.57 -0.88
C THR A 47 18.02 -2.13 -1.04
N GLU A 48 17.12 -1.19 -1.32
CA GLU A 48 17.44 0.24 -1.48
C GLU A 48 18.05 0.86 -0.21
N LEU A 49 17.71 0.32 0.96
CA LEU A 49 18.09 0.85 2.26
C LEU A 49 19.13 -0.01 3.01
N GLU A 50 19.75 -0.97 2.32
CA GLU A 50 20.82 -1.83 2.87
C GLU A 50 20.37 -2.62 4.13
N LEU A 51 19.13 -3.10 4.14
CA LEU A 51 18.52 -3.84 5.25
C LEU A 51 18.48 -5.36 5.01
N GLU A 52 19.15 -5.89 4.00
CA GLU A 52 19.10 -7.30 3.57
C GLU A 52 19.41 -8.28 4.72
N GLU A 53 20.38 -7.91 5.56
CA GLU A 53 20.87 -8.69 6.70
C GLU A 53 19.91 -8.67 7.90
N ASP A 54 18.94 -7.75 7.93
CA ASP A 54 17.93 -7.76 8.98
C ASP A 54 17.02 -8.98 8.85
N ALA A 55 16.68 -9.57 10.01
CA ALA A 55 15.59 -10.53 10.09
C ALA A 55 14.31 -9.90 9.52
N MET A 56 13.53 -10.68 8.76
CA MET A 56 12.34 -10.21 8.02
C MET A 56 11.40 -9.32 8.86
N MET A 57 11.10 -9.72 10.10
CA MET A 57 10.24 -8.93 10.98
C MET A 57 10.84 -7.58 11.40
N VAL A 58 12.16 -7.51 11.54
CA VAL A 58 12.87 -6.28 11.89
C VAL A 58 12.89 -5.34 10.69
N SER A 59 13.23 -5.82 9.50
CA SER A 59 13.19 -5.02 8.28
C SER A 59 11.79 -4.48 8.02
N TRP A 60 10.74 -5.29 8.21
CA TRP A 60 9.36 -4.83 8.03
C TRP A 60 8.94 -3.71 9.00
N VAL A 61 9.37 -3.78 10.26
CA VAL A 61 9.07 -2.71 11.23
C VAL A 61 9.82 -1.42 10.87
N LYS A 62 11.08 -1.53 10.42
CA LYS A 62 11.87 -0.37 9.99
C LYS A 62 11.31 0.27 8.72
N LEU A 63 10.80 -0.53 7.78
CA LEU A 63 10.28 -0.07 6.49
C LEU A 63 8.86 0.48 6.57
N ALA A 64 8.04 0.07 7.54
CA ALA A 64 6.65 0.51 7.67
C ALA A 64 6.43 2.04 7.59
N PRO A 65 7.17 2.91 8.32
CA PRO A 65 6.99 4.36 8.18
C PRO A 65 7.37 4.87 6.78
N ILE A 66 8.39 4.29 6.16
CA ILE A 66 8.88 4.69 4.84
C ILE A 66 7.87 4.34 3.76
N SER A 67 7.37 3.10 3.78
CA SER A 67 6.32 2.63 2.89
C SER A 67 5.04 3.48 3.02
N LEU A 68 4.66 3.86 4.24
CA LEU A 68 3.54 4.75 4.49
C LEU A 68 3.75 6.14 3.88
N GLU A 69 4.93 6.75 4.09
CA GLU A 69 5.27 8.06 3.53
C GLU A 69 5.26 8.05 2.00
N LEU A 70 5.75 6.98 1.39
CA LEU A 70 5.75 6.80 -0.06
C LEU A 70 4.34 6.55 -0.62
N GLY A 71 3.48 5.83 0.09
CA GLY A 71 2.10 5.58 -0.33
C GLY A 71 1.14 6.76 -0.12
N LEU A 72 1.47 7.65 0.81
CA LEU A 72 0.60 8.75 1.25
C LEU A 72 0.18 9.72 0.12
N PRO A 73 1.08 10.18 -0.79
CA PRO A 73 0.69 11.08 -1.87
C PRO A 73 -0.40 10.50 -2.78
N GLY A 74 -0.26 9.23 -3.17
CA GLY A 74 -1.25 8.52 -3.97
C GLY A 74 -2.59 8.37 -3.25
N ALA A 75 -2.55 7.95 -1.99
CA ALA A 75 -3.75 7.83 -1.15
C ALA A 75 -4.47 9.19 -1.00
N LEU A 76 -3.73 10.29 -0.84
CA LEU A 76 -4.29 11.64 -0.76
C LEU A 76 -4.96 12.06 -2.07
N ARG A 77 -4.33 11.83 -3.23
CA ARG A 77 -4.96 12.10 -4.54
C ARG A 77 -6.23 11.28 -4.75
N TRP A 78 -6.20 10.01 -4.39
CA TRP A 78 -7.36 9.13 -4.43
C TRP A 78 -8.50 9.64 -3.52
N MET A 79 -8.19 10.01 -2.27
CA MET A 79 -9.18 10.57 -1.35
C MET A 79 -9.74 11.91 -1.84
N GLN A 80 -8.92 12.76 -2.48
CA GLN A 80 -9.41 13.99 -3.09
C GLN A 80 -10.40 13.73 -4.23
N ARG A 81 -10.29 12.61 -4.94
CA ARG A 81 -11.22 12.23 -6.00
C ARG A 81 -12.48 11.58 -5.44
N VAL A 82 -12.35 10.71 -4.45
CA VAL A 82 -13.46 9.98 -3.82
C VAL A 82 -14.26 10.87 -2.86
N GLN A 83 -13.63 11.88 -2.26
CA GLN A 83 -14.19 12.77 -1.24
C GLN A 83 -14.91 11.99 -0.11
N PRO A 84 -14.22 11.08 0.60
CA PRO A 84 -14.86 10.28 1.65
C PRO A 84 -15.22 11.15 2.85
N HIS A 85 -16.42 10.94 3.40
CA HIS A 85 -16.85 11.58 4.65
C HIS A 85 -16.21 10.93 5.90
N ILE A 86 -15.87 9.64 5.81
CA ILE A 86 -15.26 8.84 6.87
C ILE A 86 -14.15 8.01 6.23
N LEU A 87 -12.99 7.98 6.88
CA LEU A 87 -11.86 7.14 6.50
C LEU A 87 -11.65 6.06 7.56
N LEU A 88 -11.55 4.80 7.12
CA LEU A 88 -11.08 3.71 7.94
C LEU A 88 -9.70 3.28 7.44
N PHE A 89 -8.71 3.30 8.32
CA PHE A 89 -7.33 2.94 8.00
C PHE A 89 -6.90 1.78 8.90
N CYS A 90 -6.38 0.70 8.29
CA CYS A 90 -5.80 -0.41 9.03
C CYS A 90 -4.27 -0.27 9.09
N PRO A 91 -3.68 0.15 10.22
CA PRO A 91 -2.23 0.33 10.37
C PRO A 91 -1.44 -0.99 10.33
N MET A 92 -2.14 -2.13 10.28
CA MET A 92 -1.55 -3.46 10.20
C MET A 92 -1.49 -3.99 8.76
N LEU A 93 -2.44 -3.60 7.91
CA LEU A 93 -2.61 -4.09 6.53
C LEU A 93 -2.15 -3.08 5.46
N ASN A 94 -2.27 -1.79 5.76
CA ASN A 94 -1.80 -0.70 4.89
C ASN A 94 -0.47 -0.19 5.46
N ARG A 95 0.58 -0.99 5.28
CA ARG A 95 1.95 -0.71 5.72
C ARG A 95 2.86 -0.56 4.54
#